data_AF-A0A926PB12-F1
#
_entry.id   AF-A0A926PB12-F1
#
_cell.length_a   1.000
_cell.length_b   1.000
_cell.length_c   1.000
_cell.angle_alpha   90.00
_cell.angle_beta   90.00
_cell.angle_gamma   90.00
#
_symmetry.space_group_name_H-M   'P 1'
#
loop_
_entity.id
_entity.type
_entity.pdbx_description
1 polymer ?
#
loop_
_entity_poly.entity_id
_entity_poly.type
_entity_poly.pdbx_seq_one_letter_code
_entity_poly.pdbx_strand_id
1 'polypeptide(L)' 'MTYKERISPWVIARLLPNMQRTVVSRFRSRSDADGHLQFLRQQMPNASFEVVFDCQPEVDGEPLFSK' A
#
# COMPACT_ATOMS: atom_id res chain seq x y z
N MET A 1 10.47 -10.72 -0.44
CA MET A 1 9.22 -10.28 0.21
C MET A 1 8.82 -11.32 1.24
N THR A 2 8.72 -10.96 2.51
CA THR A 2 8.40 -11.90 3.60
C THR A 2 6.89 -12.11 3.71
N TYR A 3 6.46 -13.34 4.02
CA TYR A 3 5.05 -13.75 4.18
C TYR A 3 4.15 -12.77 4.96
N LYS A 4 4.71 -12.01 5.91
CA LYS A 4 4.00 -10.97 6.68
C LYS A 4 3.44 -9.83 5.83
N GLU A 5 4.04 -9.52 4.68
CA GLU A 5 3.54 -8.49 3.76
C GLU A 5 2.29 -8.94 2.99
N ARG A 6 2.02 -10.27 2.93
CA ARG A 6 0.85 -10.85 2.25
C ARG A 6 -0.49 -10.66 3.01
N ILE A 7 -0.44 -10.27 4.29
CA ILE A 7 -1.62 -10.21 5.17
C ILE A 7 -2.20 -8.78 5.25
N SER A 8 -1.51 -7.80 4.66
CA SER A 8 -1.89 -6.39 4.71
C SER A 8 -2.23 -5.83 3.33
N PRO A 9 -3.39 -6.22 2.75
CA PRO A 9 -3.75 -5.83 1.38
C PRO A 9 -4.19 -4.36 1.29
N TRP A 10 -4.35 -3.66 2.41
CA TRP A 10 -4.70 -2.25 2.44
C TRP A 10 -3.46 -1.41 2.62
N VAL A 11 -3.23 -0.45 1.72
CA VAL A 11 -2.07 0.44 1.80
C VAL A 11 -2.51 1.89 1.71
N ILE A 12 -1.81 2.79 2.41
CA ILE A 12 -1.98 4.22 2.22
C ILE A 12 -0.87 4.68 1.28
N ALA A 13 -1.25 5.18 0.12
CA ALA A 13 -0.34 5.79 -0.84
C ALA A 13 -0.42 7.32 -0.72
N ARG A 14 0.74 7.97 -0.69
CA ARG A 14 0.86 9.42 -0.86
C ARG A 14 1.00 9.74 -2.34
N LEU A 15 0.17 10.65 -2.83
CA LEU A 15 0.28 11.20 -4.17
C LEU A 15 1.33 12.32 -4.15
N LEU A 16 2.28 12.21 -5.05
CA LEU A 16 3.36 13.16 -5.26
C LEU A 16 3.10 13.94 -6.56
N PRO A 17 3.71 15.14 -6.69
CA PRO A 17 3.75 15.82 -7.99
C PRO A 17 4.36 14.90 -9.05
N ASN A 18 3.95 15.10 -10.31
CA ASN A 18 4.27 14.24 -11.46
C ASN A 18 3.55 12.89 -11.47
N MET A 19 2.34 12.81 -10.90
CA MET A 19 1.51 11.59 -10.90
C MET A 19 2.18 10.38 -10.23
N GLN A 20 3.18 10.61 -9.39
CA GLN A 20 3.87 9.56 -8.67
C GLN A 20 3.09 9.17 -7.41
N ARG A 21 3.20 7.90 -7.01
CA ARG A 21 2.55 7.36 -5.80
C ARG A 21 3.58 6.63 -4.97
N THR A 22 3.63 6.92 -3.67
CA THR A 22 4.52 6.23 -2.74
C THR A 22 3.72 5.59 -1.62
N VAL A 23 3.92 4.30 -1.38
CA VAL A 23 3.31 3.60 -0.25
C VAL A 23 3.95 4.10 1.04
N VAL A 24 3.12 4.68 1.91
CA VAL A 24 3.55 5.21 3.22
C VAL A 24 3.43 4.14 4.28
N SER A 25 2.31 3.40 4.28
CA SER A 25 1.98 2.42 5.31
C SER A 25 1.10 1.29 4.76
N ARG A 26 1.18 0.11 5.36
CA ARG A 26 0.34 -1.06 5.04
C ARG A 26 -0.46 -1.52 6.26
N PHE A 27 -1.67 -1.98 6.03
CA PHE A 27 -2.68 -2.34 7.03
C PHE A 27 -3.38 -3.64 6.67
N ARG A 28 -3.78 -4.40 7.70
CA ARG A 28 -4.54 -5.65 7.55
C ARG A 28 -6.00 -5.41 7.19
N SER A 29 -6.56 -4.28 7.63
CA SER A 29 -7.96 -3.93 7.45
C SER A 29 -8.11 -2.52 6.90
N ARG A 30 -9.18 -2.28 6.13
CA ARG A 30 -9.52 -0.95 5.62
C ARG A 30 -9.75 0.06 6.73
N SER A 31 -10.38 -0.34 7.84
CA SER A 31 -10.71 0.55 8.95
C SER A 31 -9.46 1.14 9.63
N ASP A 32 -8.43 0.32 9.86
CA ASP A 32 -7.14 0.80 10.39
C ASP A 32 -6.47 1.78 9.42
N ALA A 33 -6.52 1.47 8.12
CA ALA A 33 -6.00 2.37 7.08
C ALA A 33 -6.75 3.69 7.04
N ASP A 34 -8.08 3.69 7.16
CA ASP A 34 -8.90 4.90 7.15
C ASP A 34 -8.64 5.78 8.38
N GLY A 35 -8.59 5.18 9.58
CA GLY A 35 -8.26 5.90 10.81
C GLY A 35 -6.88 6.59 10.72
N HIS A 36 -5.90 5.87 10.17
CA HIS A 36 -4.57 6.44 9.96
C HIS A 36 -4.55 7.50 8.83
N LEU A 37 -5.34 7.32 7.77
CA LEU A 37 -5.50 8.30 6.70
C LEU A 37 -6.04 9.63 7.25
N GLN A 38 -7.05 9.59 8.12
CA GLN A 38 -7.62 10.79 8.73
C GLN A 38 -6.56 11.56 9.53
N PHE A 39 -5.75 10.84 10.33
CA PHE A 39 -4.63 11.43 11.04
C PHE A 39 -3.60 12.08 10.10
N LEU A 40 -3.20 11.38 9.02
CA LEU A 40 -2.26 11.90 8.04
C LEU A 40 -2.79 13.16 7.33
N ARG A 41 -4.09 13.21 7.02
CA ARG A 41 -4.74 14.38 6.41
C ARG A 41 -4.78 15.58 7.35
N GLN A 42 -4.96 15.35 8.66
CA GLN A 42 -4.91 16.41 9.66
C GLN A 42 -3.49 16.94 9.87
N GLN A 43 -2.50 16.05 9.89
CA GLN A 43 -1.09 16.42 10.08
C GLN A 43 -0.48 17.09 8.84
N MET A 44 -0.88 16.66 7.64
CA MET A 44 -0.37 17.15 6.36
C MET A 44 -1.52 17.45 5.40
N PRO A 45 -2.28 18.55 5.61
CA PRO A 45 -3.41 18.90 4.75
C PRO A 45 -3.00 19.22 3.30
N ASN A 46 -1.74 19.59 3.09
CA ASN A 46 -1.18 19.89 1.78
C ASN A 46 -0.75 18.64 0.99
N ALA A 47 -0.76 17.46 1.61
CA ALA A 47 -0.40 16.21 0.97
C ALA A 47 -1.67 15.38 0.67
N SER A 48 -1.75 14.87 -0.54
CA SER A 48 -2.86 14.00 -0.93
C SER A 48 -2.51 12.55 -0.60
N PHE A 49 -3.38 11.89 0.14
CA PHE A 49 -3.25 10.49 0.53
C PHE A 49 -4.48 9.71 0.06
N GLU A 50 -4.27 8.46 -0.34
CA GLU A 50 -5.31 7.57 -0.84
C GLU A 50 -5.12 6.18 -0.24
N VAL A 51 -6.22 5.54 0.18
CA VAL A 51 -6.22 4.14 0.59
C VAL A 51 -6.41 3.29 -0.66
N VAL A 52 -5.44 2.44 -0.94
CA VAL A 52 -5.39 1.56 -2.12
C VAL A 52 -5.41 0.11 -1.64
N PHE A 53 -6.15 -0.73 -2.34
CA PHE A 53 -6.09 -2.17 -2.15
C PHE A 53 -4.98 -2.74 -3.04
N ASP A 54 -3.85 -3.08 -2.43
CA ASP A 54 -2.71 -3.70 -3.10
C ASP A 54 -2.80 -5.22 -2.90
N CYS A 55 -3.62 -5.85 -3.75
CA CYS A 55 -3.61 -7.30 -3.87
C CYS A 55 -2.37 -7.68 -4.66
N GLN A 56 -1.24 -7.91 -4.00
CA GLN A 56 -0.09 -8.46 -4.69
C GLN A 56 -0.47 -9.88 -5.16
N PRO A 57 -0.59 -10.12 -6.47
CA PRO A 57 -0.74 -11.48 -6.95
C PRO A 57 0.52 -12.23 -6.52
N GLU A 58 0.31 -13.45 -6.06
CA GLU A 58 1.32 -14.48 -5.98
C GLU A 58 2.03 -14.55 -7.33
N VAL A 59 3.20 -13.90 -7.40
CA VAL A 59 4.20 -14.27 -8.37
C VAL A 59 4.73 -15.62 -7.88
N ASP A 60 3.99 -16.67 -8.21
CA ASP A 60 4.53 -18.02 -8.35
C ASP A 60 5.55 -17.99 -9.50
N GLY A 61 6.67 -17.35 -9.20
CA GLY A 61 7.84 -17.25 -10.06
C GLY A 61 8.83 -18.32 -9.67
N GLU A 62 8.47 -19.58 -9.90
CA GLU A 62 9.46 -20.51 -10.43
C GLU A 62 9.55 -20.21 -11.93
N PRO A 63 10.62 -19.57 -12.45
CA PRO A 63 10.91 -19.70 -13.86
C PRO A 63 11.31 -21.17 -14.10
N LEU A 64 10.33 -22.01 -14.47
CA LEU A 64 10.52 -23.37 -15.00
C LEU A 64 11.15 -23.33 -16.41
N PHE A 65 12.18 -22.52 -16.61
CA PHE A 65 13.10 -22.63 -17.75
C PHE A 65 14.48 -22.99 -17.22
N SER A 66 14.59 -24.23 -16.75
CA SER A 66 15.83 -24.99 -16.76
C SER A 66 15.55 -26.32 -17.45
N LYS A 67 15.81 -26.36 -18.76
CA LYS A 67 16.11 -27.60 -19.48
C LYS A 67 17.03 -27.31 -20.65
#